data_AF-A0A7X9HB76-F1
#
_entry.id   AF-A0A7X9HB76-F1
#
_cell.length_a   1.000
_cell.length_b   1.000
_cell.length_c   1.000
_cell.angle_alpha   90.00
_cell.angle_beta   90.00
_cell.angle_gamma   90.00
#
_symmetry.space_group_name_H-M   'P 1'
#
loop_
_entity.id
_entity.type
_entity.pdbx_description
1 polymer ?
#
loop_
_entity_poly.entity_id
_entity_poly.type
_entity_poly.pdbx_seq_one_letter_code
_entity_poly.pdbx_strand_id
1 'polypeptide(L)'
;MPTENLFLNTLAFKFPKDPVTFYFSLTDRKNVNLTKLNHQLFPSRVKEIFPDINNRQTLYTSFTRPIDGFKPIPIDFADDNFALVKRYYNREIKHYFTRQNILVEPNFVNDNQIWLRATDSPDNKIKGCTVFDRFTLKVNFNHFSGNPEIVLSYDRQAKILNKSVAAFLSEYEAANDDIFSEAQSSSVNPAGFINRVLYIQYFSDDKKQRKQQILKYKKLCDLSNDGRLVDYNNVYPIVQNSLASYLGLSDEQEEEHPNTRIKKNRYTKYISKIIEFKNRFISTEEFKKIIPVVDHFTPVQAGKTNEESKRLVFGKKPNSNENL
;
A
#
# COMPACT_ATOMS: atom_id res chain seq x y z
N MET A 1 19.39 12.23 33.38
CA MET A 1 19.08 11.24 32.33
C MET A 1 18.72 11.99 31.06
N PRO A 2 19.32 11.69 29.90
CA PRO A 2 18.90 12.30 28.65
C PRO A 2 17.44 11.96 28.39
N THR A 3 16.63 12.95 28.04
CA THR A 3 15.22 12.77 27.69
C THR A 3 15.17 12.02 26.36
N GLU A 4 14.69 10.77 26.38
CA GLU A 4 14.51 10.01 25.15
C GLU A 4 13.40 10.64 24.30
N ASN A 5 13.73 11.05 23.07
CA ASN A 5 12.77 11.58 22.11
C ASN A 5 12.07 10.42 21.39
N LEU A 6 11.04 9.85 22.03
CA LEU A 6 10.22 8.79 21.46
C LEU A 6 9.10 9.38 20.59
N PHE A 7 8.83 8.74 19.45
CA PHE A 7 7.76 9.11 18.55
C PHE A 7 7.19 7.88 17.83
N LEU A 8 5.95 7.99 17.38
CA LEU A 8 5.32 7.04 16.46
C LEU A 8 5.41 7.57 15.04
N ASN A 9 5.53 6.68 14.06
CA ASN A 9 5.49 7.04 12.63
C ASN A 9 4.06 7.38 12.16
N THR A 10 3.37 8.19 12.94
CA THR A 10 2.01 8.64 12.69
C THR A 10 2.02 10.15 12.52
N LEU A 11 1.32 10.61 11.49
CA LEU A 11 1.12 12.02 11.17
C LEU A 11 -0.35 12.33 11.36
N ALA A 12 -0.69 13.07 12.42
CA ALA A 12 -2.05 13.52 12.65
C ALA A 12 -2.49 14.51 11.56
N PHE A 13 -3.79 14.54 11.27
CA PHE A 13 -4.39 15.55 10.42
C PHE A 13 -5.78 15.93 10.95
N LYS A 14 -6.40 16.94 10.33
CA LYS A 14 -7.78 17.35 10.63
C LYS A 14 -8.67 17.02 9.45
N PHE A 15 -9.89 16.57 9.75
CA PHE A 15 -10.92 16.47 8.73
C PHE A 15 -11.32 17.85 8.21
N PRO A 16 -11.90 17.93 6.99
CA PRO A 16 -12.52 19.15 6.49
C PRO A 16 -13.57 19.67 7.48
N LYS A 17 -13.65 21.00 7.65
CA LYS A 17 -14.67 21.63 8.51
C LYS A 17 -16.06 21.57 7.89
N ASP A 18 -16.12 21.73 6.57
CA ASP A 18 -17.38 21.71 5.82
C ASP A 18 -17.62 20.31 5.26
N PRO A 19 -18.89 19.83 5.25
CA PRO A 19 -19.23 18.55 4.65
C PRO A 19 -18.82 18.44 3.19
N VAL A 20 -18.26 17.30 2.81
CA VAL A 20 -17.82 17.04 1.44
C VAL A 20 -18.95 16.33 0.68
N THR A 21 -19.37 16.88 -0.47
CA THR A 21 -20.44 16.29 -1.26
C THR A 21 -19.92 15.08 -2.06
N PHE A 22 -20.49 13.90 -1.79
CA PHE A 22 -20.26 12.69 -2.56
C PHE A 22 -21.47 12.32 -3.44
N TYR A 23 -21.20 11.77 -4.61
CA TYR A 23 -22.23 11.39 -5.59
C TYR A 23 -22.41 9.87 -5.64
N PHE A 24 -23.67 9.40 -5.62
CA PHE A 24 -24.00 7.97 -5.54
C PHE A 24 -25.04 7.52 -6.58
N SER A 25 -24.98 6.24 -6.93
CA SER A 25 -25.92 5.55 -7.83
C SER A 25 -26.13 4.10 -7.40
N LEU A 26 -27.32 3.54 -7.63
CA LEU A 26 -27.59 2.10 -7.48
C LEU A 26 -27.17 1.27 -8.70
N THR A 27 -26.94 1.93 -9.83
CA THR A 27 -26.56 1.28 -11.09
C THR A 27 -25.10 1.55 -11.43
N ASP A 28 -24.41 0.50 -11.88
CA ASP A 28 -23.05 0.59 -12.42
C ASP A 28 -23.08 1.26 -13.81
N ARG A 29 -22.03 2.00 -14.16
CA ARG A 29 -21.86 2.57 -15.50
C ARG A 29 -20.54 2.09 -16.08
N LYS A 30 -20.62 1.28 -17.14
CA LYS A 30 -19.45 0.68 -17.80
C LYS A 30 -18.43 1.72 -18.30
N ASN A 31 -18.88 2.93 -18.61
CA ASN A 31 -18.03 3.99 -19.19
C ASN A 31 -17.26 4.80 -18.15
N VAL A 32 -17.53 4.60 -16.85
CA VAL A 32 -16.88 5.37 -15.77
C VAL A 32 -16.30 4.44 -14.73
N ASN A 33 -15.09 4.75 -14.26
CA ASN A 33 -14.48 4.00 -13.17
C ASN A 33 -15.13 4.38 -11.83
N LEU A 34 -16.10 3.57 -11.39
CA LEU A 34 -16.86 3.77 -10.15
C LEU A 34 -16.33 2.88 -9.02
N THR A 35 -16.43 3.40 -7.79
CA THR A 35 -16.11 2.61 -6.60
C THR A 35 -17.37 1.87 -6.15
N LYS A 36 -17.28 0.54 -6.08
CA LYS A 36 -18.33 -0.30 -5.51
C LYS A 36 -18.26 -0.28 -3.98
N LEU A 37 -19.39 -0.09 -3.33
CA LEU A 37 -19.57 -0.04 -1.89
C LEU A 37 -20.53 -1.16 -1.46
N ASN A 38 -20.15 -1.87 -0.41
CA ASN A 38 -21.03 -2.78 0.32
C ASN A 38 -21.70 -2.03 1.48
N HIS A 39 -22.60 -2.69 2.20
CA HIS A 39 -23.34 -2.08 3.31
C HIS A 39 -22.45 -1.52 4.43
N GLN A 40 -21.25 -2.08 4.65
CA GLN A 40 -20.30 -1.58 5.65
C GLN A 40 -19.70 -0.22 5.28
N LEU A 41 -19.80 0.18 4.01
CA LEU A 41 -19.28 1.43 3.47
C LEU A 41 -20.39 2.41 3.11
N PHE A 42 -21.64 2.13 3.46
CA PHE A 42 -22.73 3.06 3.17
C PHE A 42 -22.61 4.30 4.07
N PRO A 43 -22.91 5.50 3.53
CA PRO A 43 -22.98 6.70 4.35
C PRO A 43 -24.19 6.62 5.30
N SER A 44 -24.10 7.29 6.44
CA SER A 44 -25.13 7.28 7.49
C SER A 44 -26.50 7.72 6.96
N ARG A 45 -26.52 8.65 6.01
CA ARG A 45 -27.73 9.24 5.40
C ARG A 45 -28.18 8.59 4.10
N VAL A 46 -27.67 7.40 3.75
CA VAL A 46 -27.98 6.73 2.47
C VAL A 46 -29.49 6.53 2.25
N LYS A 47 -30.25 6.28 3.32
CA LYS A 47 -31.70 6.00 3.27
C LYS A 47 -32.54 7.23 2.93
N GLU A 48 -32.04 8.44 3.13
CA GLU A 48 -32.76 9.66 2.75
C GLU A 48 -32.97 9.73 1.23
N ILE A 49 -32.04 9.15 0.48
CA ILE A 49 -31.99 9.23 -0.98
C ILE A 49 -32.37 7.91 -1.65
N PHE A 50 -32.11 6.79 -0.96
CA PHE A 50 -32.50 5.46 -1.36
C PHE A 50 -33.24 4.76 -0.20
N PRO A 51 -34.54 5.04 0.01
CA PRO A 51 -35.30 4.52 1.16
C PRO A 51 -35.33 2.99 1.22
N ASP A 52 -35.44 2.34 0.05
CA ASP A 52 -35.54 0.88 -0.07
C ASP A 52 -34.17 0.17 -0.08
N ILE A 53 -33.09 0.89 0.23
CA ILE A 53 -31.75 0.31 0.20
C ILE A 53 -31.59 -0.73 1.31
N ASN A 54 -31.13 -1.93 0.92
CA ASN A 54 -30.88 -3.03 1.85
C ASN A 54 -29.42 -3.48 1.83
N ASN A 55 -29.03 -4.29 2.82
CA ASN A 55 -27.63 -4.70 3.01
C ASN A 55 -27.08 -5.63 1.91
N ARG A 56 -27.93 -6.16 1.02
CA ARG A 56 -27.54 -7.01 -0.11
C ARG A 56 -27.26 -6.20 -1.38
N GLN A 57 -27.75 -4.97 -1.45
CA GLN A 57 -27.52 -4.11 -2.61
C GLN A 57 -26.11 -3.54 -2.62
N THR A 58 -25.64 -3.20 -3.81
CA THR A 58 -24.35 -2.53 -4.02
C THR A 58 -24.61 -1.08 -4.37
N LEU A 59 -23.91 -0.17 -3.69
CA LEU A 59 -23.93 1.25 -4.00
C LEU A 59 -22.67 1.61 -4.78
N TYR A 60 -22.80 2.49 -5.75
CA TYR A 60 -21.69 2.96 -6.57
C TYR A 60 -21.45 4.43 -6.26
N THR A 61 -20.18 4.82 -6.12
CA THR A 61 -19.82 6.23 -5.89
C THR A 61 -18.71 6.67 -6.82
N SER A 62 -18.82 7.92 -7.28
CA SER A 62 -17.75 8.66 -7.94
C SER A 62 -16.99 9.57 -6.96
N PHE A 63 -17.31 9.50 -5.67
CA PHE A 63 -16.90 10.43 -4.61
C PHE A 63 -17.24 11.86 -4.98
N THR A 64 -16.26 12.76 -5.04
CA THR A 64 -16.43 14.19 -5.30
C THR A 64 -16.72 14.54 -6.77
N ARG A 65 -16.61 13.57 -7.69
CA ARG A 65 -16.83 13.83 -9.12
C ARG A 65 -18.34 13.83 -9.44
N PRO A 66 -18.92 14.95 -9.90
CA PRO A 66 -20.31 14.98 -10.34
C PRO A 66 -20.47 14.16 -11.61
N ILE A 67 -21.54 13.36 -11.67
CA ILE A 67 -21.91 12.55 -12.82
C ILE A 67 -23.43 12.66 -12.97
N ASP A 68 -23.90 12.92 -14.19
CA ASP A 68 -25.33 13.08 -14.46
C ASP A 68 -26.14 11.88 -14.00
N GLY A 69 -27.23 12.12 -13.26
CA GLY A 69 -28.08 11.08 -12.69
C GLY A 69 -27.56 10.45 -11.40
N PHE A 70 -26.42 10.90 -10.86
CA PHE A 70 -25.98 10.52 -9.52
C PHE A 70 -26.58 11.49 -8.50
N LYS A 71 -26.93 10.95 -7.33
CA LYS A 71 -27.54 11.72 -6.25
C LYS A 71 -26.45 12.24 -5.29
N PRO A 72 -26.37 13.55 -5.04
CA PRO A 72 -25.40 14.14 -4.12
C PRO A 72 -25.80 13.92 -2.65
N ILE A 73 -24.82 13.63 -1.80
CA ILE A 73 -24.98 13.52 -0.34
C ILE A 73 -23.84 14.31 0.32
N PRO A 74 -24.13 15.28 1.21
CA PRO A 74 -23.11 15.90 2.03
C PRO A 74 -22.62 14.92 3.10
N ILE A 75 -21.32 14.63 3.11
CA ILE A 75 -20.68 13.70 4.05
C ILE A 75 -19.84 14.51 5.04
N ASP A 76 -20.19 14.42 6.33
CA ASP A 76 -19.35 14.93 7.40
C ASP A 76 -18.31 13.87 7.76
N PHE A 77 -17.02 14.20 7.62
CA PHE A 77 -15.96 13.21 7.83
C PHE A 77 -15.76 12.85 9.30
N ALA A 78 -16.20 13.71 10.24
CA ALA A 78 -16.11 13.45 11.67
C ALA A 78 -17.22 12.52 12.16
N ASP A 79 -18.45 12.70 11.65
CA ASP A 79 -19.65 12.04 12.17
C ASP A 79 -20.19 10.90 11.28
N ASP A 80 -19.79 10.84 10.01
CA ASP A 80 -20.23 9.80 9.08
C ASP A 80 -19.34 8.54 9.16
N ASN A 81 -19.65 7.54 8.35
CA ASN A 81 -18.98 6.26 8.33
C ASN A 81 -17.49 6.40 7.96
N PHE A 82 -16.60 6.27 8.96
CA PHE A 82 -15.16 6.35 8.77
C PHE A 82 -14.63 5.33 7.75
N ALA A 83 -15.26 4.16 7.58
CA ALA A 83 -14.82 3.19 6.57
C ALA A 83 -14.99 3.74 5.13
N LEU A 84 -16.05 4.51 4.88
CA LEU A 84 -16.27 5.21 3.62
C LEU A 84 -15.24 6.34 3.43
N VAL A 85 -15.00 7.13 4.47
CA VAL A 85 -13.99 8.21 4.47
C VAL A 85 -12.58 7.65 4.22
N LYS A 86 -12.23 6.55 4.89
CA LYS A 86 -10.97 5.82 4.66
C LYS A 86 -10.87 5.35 3.20
N ARG A 87 -11.95 4.83 2.62
CA ARG A 87 -12.00 4.39 1.22
C ARG A 87 -11.76 5.55 0.24
N TYR A 88 -12.31 6.72 0.54
CA TYR A 88 -12.07 7.95 -0.22
C TYR A 88 -10.59 8.35 -0.15
N TYR A 89 -10.02 8.51 1.05
CA TYR A 89 -8.61 8.89 1.19
C TYR A 89 -7.65 7.88 0.54
N ASN A 90 -7.91 6.58 0.67
CA ASN A 90 -7.09 5.56 0.01
C ASN A 90 -7.13 5.70 -1.53
N ARG A 91 -8.27 6.09 -2.11
CA ARG A 91 -8.36 6.38 -3.55
C ARG A 91 -7.54 7.63 -3.92
N GLU A 92 -7.66 8.71 -3.16
CA GLU A 92 -6.94 9.96 -3.44
C GLU A 92 -5.43 9.81 -3.29
N ILE A 93 -4.96 9.12 -2.24
CA ILE A 93 -3.54 8.76 -2.07
C ILE A 93 -3.05 7.95 -3.27
N LYS A 94 -3.80 6.92 -3.67
CA LYS A 94 -3.43 6.12 -4.84
C LYS A 94 -3.35 6.97 -6.10
N HIS A 95 -4.31 7.87 -6.30
CA HIS A 95 -4.35 8.77 -7.45
C HIS A 95 -3.13 9.70 -7.48
N TYR A 96 -2.78 10.32 -6.35
CA TYR A 96 -1.61 11.19 -6.19
C TYR A 96 -0.32 10.51 -6.66
N PHE A 97 -0.01 9.33 -6.14
CA PHE A 97 1.21 8.60 -6.52
C PHE A 97 1.15 8.05 -7.96
N THR A 98 0.00 7.55 -8.41
CA THR A 98 -0.14 7.01 -9.78
C THR A 98 0.06 8.10 -10.83
N ARG A 99 -0.38 9.34 -10.56
CA ARG A 99 -0.14 10.49 -11.46
C ARG A 99 1.34 10.83 -11.62
N GLN A 100 2.15 10.52 -10.61
CA GLN A 100 3.61 10.66 -10.66
C GLN A 100 4.29 9.43 -11.25
N ASN A 101 3.53 8.49 -11.85
CA ASN A 101 4.03 7.24 -12.41
C ASN A 101 4.74 6.34 -11.38
N ILE A 102 4.29 6.43 -10.12
CA ILE A 102 4.76 5.60 -9.01
C ILE A 102 3.81 4.40 -8.87
N LEU A 103 4.40 3.21 -8.67
CA LEU A 103 3.65 1.97 -8.49
C LEU A 103 2.98 1.94 -7.12
N VAL A 104 1.66 1.76 -7.12
CA VAL A 104 0.85 1.64 -5.90
C VAL A 104 0.03 0.36 -5.94
N GLU A 105 0.18 -0.44 -4.88
CA GLU A 105 -0.57 -1.66 -4.69
C GLU A 105 -1.35 -1.62 -3.37
N PRO A 106 -2.66 -1.93 -3.36
CA PRO A 106 -3.37 -2.17 -2.12
C PRO A 106 -2.87 -3.44 -1.44
N ASN A 107 -2.52 -3.37 -0.16
CA ASN A 107 -2.22 -4.54 0.64
C ASN A 107 -3.49 -5.37 0.94
N PHE A 108 -3.35 -6.46 1.70
CA PHE A 108 -4.48 -7.33 2.06
C PHE A 108 -5.63 -6.60 2.77
N VAL A 109 -5.33 -5.55 3.54
CA VAL A 109 -6.31 -4.72 4.28
C VAL A 109 -6.74 -3.49 3.45
N ASN A 110 -6.31 -3.40 2.19
CA ASN A 110 -6.56 -2.30 1.26
C ASN A 110 -5.95 -0.95 1.67
N ASP A 111 -4.87 -0.94 2.45
CA ASP A 111 -4.02 0.24 2.61
C ASP A 111 -3.06 0.34 1.42
N ASN A 112 -2.62 1.55 1.08
CA ASN A 112 -1.78 1.75 -0.09
C ASN A 112 -0.31 1.42 0.23
N GLN A 113 0.25 0.46 -0.50
CA GLN A 113 1.69 0.18 -0.52
C GLN A 113 2.30 0.85 -1.76
N ILE A 114 3.23 1.78 -1.53
CA ILE A 114 3.94 2.57 -2.52
C ILE A 114 5.29 1.92 -2.76
N TRP A 115 5.60 1.65 -4.03
CA TRP A 115 6.85 1.00 -4.45
C TRP A 115 7.72 2.03 -5.15
N LEU A 116 8.80 2.44 -4.50
CA LEU A 116 9.81 3.34 -5.06
C LEU A 116 11.00 2.52 -5.51
N ARG A 117 11.49 2.76 -6.74
CA ARG A 117 12.75 2.15 -7.18
C ARG A 117 13.85 2.61 -6.22
N ALA A 118 14.55 1.66 -5.60
CA ALA A 118 15.67 1.99 -4.74
C ALA A 118 16.76 2.65 -5.59
N THR A 119 17.35 3.74 -5.09
CA THR A 119 18.47 4.39 -5.77
C THR A 119 19.63 3.40 -5.82
N ASP A 120 20.18 3.16 -7.02
CA ASP A 120 21.23 2.17 -7.27
C ASP A 120 22.55 2.58 -6.60
N SER A 121 22.68 2.38 -5.28
CA SER A 121 24.01 2.31 -4.68
C SER A 121 24.71 1.05 -5.22
N PRO A 122 26.01 1.10 -5.56
CA PRO A 122 26.74 -0.06 -6.09
C PRO A 122 26.55 -1.33 -5.25
N ASP A 123 26.47 -1.15 -3.93
CA ASP A 123 26.34 -2.23 -2.95
C ASP A 123 24.96 -2.91 -2.89
N ASN A 124 23.94 -2.36 -3.56
CA ASN A 124 22.57 -2.90 -3.55
C ASN A 124 22.12 -3.45 -4.91
N LYS A 125 23.02 -3.55 -5.91
CA LYS A 125 22.69 -4.10 -7.22
C LYS A 125 22.66 -5.62 -7.18
N ILE A 126 21.45 -6.16 -7.08
CA ILE A 126 21.22 -7.59 -7.28
C ILE A 126 21.18 -7.85 -8.79
N LYS A 127 22.12 -8.66 -9.28
CA LYS A 127 22.26 -8.97 -10.72
C LYS A 127 20.92 -9.46 -11.28
N GLY A 128 20.49 -8.86 -12.39
CA GLY A 128 19.24 -9.23 -13.08
C GLY A 128 17.95 -8.81 -12.39
N CYS A 129 18.01 -8.10 -11.26
CA CYS A 129 16.84 -7.60 -10.54
C CYS A 129 16.83 -6.07 -10.44
N THR A 130 15.64 -5.49 -10.51
CA THR A 130 15.36 -4.14 -10.00
C THR A 130 14.87 -4.25 -8.56
N VAL A 131 15.43 -3.43 -7.66
CA VAL A 131 15.02 -3.37 -6.26
C VAL A 131 14.06 -2.20 -6.02
N PHE A 132 12.99 -2.46 -5.27
CA PHE A 132 12.00 -1.45 -4.88
C PHE A 132 11.89 -1.38 -3.36
N ASP A 133 12.02 -0.17 -2.82
CA ASP A 133 11.65 0.16 -1.46
C ASP A 133 10.12 0.29 -1.35
N ARG A 134 9.52 -0.42 -0.37
CA ARG A 134 8.06 -0.45 -0.19
C ARG A 134 7.68 0.29 1.08
N PHE A 135 6.72 1.18 0.95
CA PHE A 135 6.16 1.96 2.06
C PHE A 135 4.66 1.76 2.12
N THR A 136 4.09 1.50 3.29
CA THR A 136 2.63 1.49 3.45
C THR A 136 2.17 2.79 4.10
N LEU A 137 1.16 3.40 3.48
CA LEU A 137 0.39 4.51 4.03
C LEU A 137 -0.98 3.98 4.47
N LYS A 138 -1.20 3.95 5.77
CA LYS A 138 -2.48 3.56 6.37
C LYS A 138 -3.18 4.79 6.91
N VAL A 139 -4.37 5.05 6.39
CA VAL A 139 -5.31 6.01 6.97
C VAL A 139 -5.98 5.36 8.18
N ASN A 140 -5.82 5.95 9.35
CA ASN A 140 -6.29 5.43 10.63
C ASN A 140 -7.04 6.52 11.41
N PHE A 141 -7.87 6.11 12.36
CA PHE A 141 -8.45 7.02 13.35
C PHE A 141 -7.88 6.66 14.72
N ASN A 142 -7.24 7.63 15.36
CA ASN A 142 -6.67 7.42 16.68
C ASN A 142 -7.73 7.70 17.74
N HIS A 143 -8.32 6.63 18.27
CA HIS A 143 -9.36 6.73 19.30
C HIS A 143 -8.87 7.29 20.63
N PHE A 144 -7.55 7.28 20.89
CA PHE A 144 -6.98 7.85 22.11
C PHE A 144 -6.87 9.36 22.02
N SER A 145 -6.36 9.89 20.90
CA SER A 145 -6.21 11.33 20.70
C SER A 145 -7.42 12.00 20.06
N GLY A 146 -8.41 11.22 19.58
CA GLY A 146 -9.61 11.71 18.92
C GLY A 146 -9.37 12.32 17.54
N ASN A 147 -8.24 11.99 16.89
CA ASN A 147 -7.85 12.59 15.61
C ASN A 147 -7.57 11.52 14.55
N PRO A 148 -7.83 11.81 13.26
CA PRO A 148 -7.37 10.97 12.17
C PRO A 148 -5.85 11.12 11.97
N GLU A 149 -5.22 10.04 11.51
CA GLU A 149 -3.77 9.97 11.32
C GLU A 149 -3.39 9.14 10.10
N ILE A 150 -2.24 9.44 9.52
CA ILE A 150 -1.57 8.58 8.55
C ILE A 150 -0.45 7.84 9.27
N VAL A 151 -0.52 6.52 9.29
CA VAL A 151 0.57 5.65 9.74
C VAL A 151 1.46 5.35 8.54
N LEU A 152 2.76 5.67 8.65
CA LEU A 152 3.77 5.38 7.64
C LEU A 152 4.68 4.24 8.11
N SER A 153 4.73 3.16 7.35
CA SER A 153 5.63 2.02 7.60
C SER A 153 6.52 1.73 6.39
N TYR A 154 7.64 1.07 6.65
CA TYR A 154 8.54 0.54 5.63
C TYR A 154 8.46 -1.00 5.62
N ASP A 155 8.02 -1.57 4.50
CA ASP A 155 7.69 -2.99 4.36
C ASP A 155 8.85 -3.81 3.76
N ARG A 156 10.06 -3.27 3.84
CA ARG A 156 11.30 -3.80 3.24
C ARG A 156 11.29 -3.78 1.72
N GLN A 157 12.47 -4.05 1.17
CA GLN A 157 12.68 -4.15 -0.26
C GLN A 157 11.93 -5.33 -0.87
N ALA A 158 11.50 -5.14 -2.10
CA ALA A 158 11.08 -6.20 -3.00
C ALA A 158 11.97 -6.20 -4.24
N LYS A 159 12.22 -7.39 -4.77
CA LYS A 159 13.06 -7.61 -5.94
C LYS A 159 12.14 -8.00 -7.11
N ILE A 160 12.33 -7.38 -8.26
CA ILE A 160 11.60 -7.69 -9.49
C ILE A 160 12.62 -8.07 -10.56
N LEU A 161 12.43 -9.20 -11.24
CA LEU A 161 13.33 -9.58 -12.33
C LEU A 161 13.22 -8.57 -13.47
N ASN A 162 14.38 -8.22 -14.04
CA ASN A 162 14.43 -7.40 -15.24
C ASN A 162 14.02 -8.18 -16.50
N LYS A 163 14.13 -9.52 -16.45
CA LYS A 163 13.62 -10.41 -17.49
C LYS A 163 12.10 -10.51 -17.40
N SER A 164 11.43 -10.46 -18.55
CA SER A 164 10.00 -10.71 -18.63
C SER A 164 9.68 -12.18 -18.38
N VAL A 165 8.42 -12.49 -18.07
CA VAL A 165 7.94 -13.88 -17.95
C VAL A 165 8.17 -14.62 -19.26
N ALA A 166 7.86 -14.01 -20.40
CA ALA A 166 8.08 -14.62 -21.71
C ALA A 166 9.54 -15.03 -21.91
N ALA A 167 10.47 -14.09 -21.72
CA ALA A 167 11.91 -14.37 -21.87
C ALA A 167 12.40 -15.42 -20.85
N PHE A 168 11.94 -15.32 -19.61
CA PHE A 168 12.33 -16.24 -18.54
C PHE A 168 11.89 -17.69 -18.79
N LEU A 169 10.69 -17.89 -19.35
CA LEU A 169 10.19 -19.23 -19.66
C LEU A 169 10.81 -19.80 -20.94
N SER A 170 10.98 -18.98 -21.98
CA SER A 170 11.61 -19.44 -23.23
C SER A 170 13.07 -19.85 -23.05
N GLU A 171 13.82 -19.19 -22.15
CA GLU A 171 15.19 -19.62 -21.80
C GLU A 171 15.21 -21.01 -21.15
N TYR A 172 14.20 -21.34 -20.34
CA TYR A 172 14.06 -22.68 -19.76
C TYR A 172 13.68 -23.72 -20.79
N GLU A 173 12.73 -23.41 -21.69
CA GLU A 173 12.34 -24.32 -22.77
C GLU A 173 13.54 -24.64 -23.67
N ALA A 174 14.28 -23.62 -24.12
CA ALA A 174 15.47 -23.80 -24.95
C ALA A 174 16.59 -24.62 -24.27
N ALA A 175 16.73 -24.51 -22.95
CA ALA A 175 17.71 -25.28 -22.19
C ALA A 175 17.31 -26.76 -21.99
N ASN A 176 16.02 -27.10 -22.11
CA ASN A 176 15.52 -28.47 -21.95
C ASN A 176 15.16 -29.16 -23.28
N ASP A 177 15.05 -28.42 -24.38
CA ASP A 177 14.86 -28.96 -25.74
C ASP A 177 16.15 -29.54 -26.35
N ASP A 178 17.32 -29.32 -25.73
CA ASP A 178 18.58 -29.92 -26.17
C ASP A 178 18.70 -31.38 -25.72
N ILE A 179 18.32 -32.29 -26.63
CA ILE A 179 18.32 -33.75 -26.48
C ILE A 179 19.72 -34.33 -26.16
N PHE A 180 20.80 -33.58 -26.38
CA PHE A 180 22.18 -34.01 -26.13
C PHE A 180 22.82 -33.34 -24.92
N SER A 181 22.13 -32.42 -24.24
CA SER A 181 22.61 -31.85 -23.00
C SER A 181 22.48 -32.89 -21.87
N GLU A 182 23.54 -33.09 -21.08
CA GLU A 182 23.43 -33.87 -19.85
C GLU A 182 22.35 -33.22 -18.99
N ALA A 183 21.17 -33.84 -18.93
CA ALA A 183 20.03 -33.31 -18.21
C ALA A 183 20.43 -33.02 -16.76
N GLN A 184 20.74 -31.76 -16.46
CA GLN A 184 20.91 -31.32 -15.09
C GLN A 184 19.53 -31.37 -14.46
N SER A 185 19.34 -32.43 -13.70
CA SER A 185 18.23 -32.74 -12.81
C SER A 185 17.59 -31.51 -12.14
N SER A 186 16.66 -30.87 -12.82
CA SER A 186 15.61 -30.06 -12.19
C SER A 186 14.37 -30.06 -13.09
N SER A 187 13.65 -31.18 -13.08
CA SER A 187 12.36 -31.44 -13.73
C SER A 187 11.20 -30.55 -13.24
N VAL A 188 11.49 -29.37 -12.69
CA VAL A 188 10.51 -28.45 -12.12
C VAL A 188 10.36 -27.26 -13.05
N ASN A 189 9.19 -27.17 -13.68
CA ASN A 189 8.83 -26.03 -14.53
C ASN A 189 8.93 -24.72 -13.72
N PRO A 190 9.74 -23.73 -14.15
CA PRO A 190 10.00 -22.52 -13.40
C PRO A 190 8.79 -21.61 -13.26
N ALA A 191 7.75 -21.78 -14.10
CA ALA A 191 6.48 -21.12 -13.94
C ALA A 191 5.84 -21.40 -12.56
N GLY A 192 6.11 -22.59 -11.99
CA GLY A 192 5.63 -22.97 -10.66
C GLY A 192 6.19 -22.11 -9.52
N PHE A 193 7.33 -21.44 -9.73
CA PHE A 193 7.92 -20.54 -8.74
C PHE A 193 7.40 -19.10 -8.84
N ILE A 194 6.66 -18.75 -9.89
CA ILE A 194 6.13 -17.41 -10.13
C ILE A 194 4.78 -17.25 -9.42
N ASN A 195 4.78 -16.57 -8.27
CA ASN A 195 3.56 -16.28 -7.53
C ASN A 195 2.93 -14.94 -7.93
N ARG A 196 3.74 -13.87 -7.94
CA ARG A 196 3.29 -12.50 -8.19
C ARG A 196 4.13 -11.85 -9.28
N VAL A 197 3.48 -11.01 -10.08
CA VAL A 197 4.10 -10.34 -11.23
C VAL A 197 3.74 -8.87 -11.25
N LEU A 198 4.68 -8.05 -11.70
CA LEU A 198 4.43 -6.68 -12.14
C LEU A 198 4.01 -6.73 -13.62
N TYR A 199 2.79 -6.32 -13.89
CA TYR A 199 2.24 -6.19 -15.24
C TYR A 199 2.19 -4.71 -15.64
N ILE A 200 2.77 -4.39 -16.79
CA ILE A 200 2.79 -3.04 -17.35
C ILE A 200 1.96 -3.03 -18.63
N GLN A 201 0.92 -2.22 -18.64
CA GLN A 201 0.08 -1.97 -19.81
C GLN A 201 0.42 -0.61 -20.40
N TYR A 202 0.72 -0.56 -21.69
CA TYR A 202 0.92 0.70 -22.42
C TYR A 202 -0.35 1.04 -23.19
N PHE A 203 -0.79 2.31 -23.13
CA PHE A 203 -1.99 2.79 -23.83
C PHE A 203 -1.69 3.67 -25.04
N SER A 204 -0.41 3.96 -25.27
CA SER A 204 0.07 4.79 -26.35
C SER A 204 1.36 4.17 -26.90
N ASP A 205 1.53 4.25 -28.22
CA ASP A 205 2.70 3.72 -28.93
C ASP A 205 4.01 4.35 -28.43
N ASP A 206 3.95 5.61 -27.95
CA ASP A 206 5.06 6.35 -27.33
C ASP A 206 5.52 5.77 -25.97
N LYS A 207 4.82 4.77 -25.41
CA LYS A 207 5.03 4.19 -24.07
C LYS A 207 5.00 5.20 -22.89
N LYS A 208 4.62 6.46 -23.13
CA LYS A 208 4.51 7.51 -22.11
C LYS A 208 3.37 7.27 -21.14
N GLN A 209 2.23 6.81 -21.66
CA GLN A 209 1.07 6.45 -20.85
C GLN A 209 1.08 4.96 -20.57
N ARG A 210 1.35 4.62 -19.30
CA ARG A 210 1.37 3.25 -18.83
C ARG A 210 0.57 3.10 -17.55
N LYS A 211 0.05 1.90 -17.34
CA LYS A 211 -0.55 1.47 -16.07
C LYS A 211 0.22 0.27 -15.56
N GLN A 212 0.65 0.39 -14.32
CA GLN A 212 1.41 -0.65 -13.64
C GLN A 212 0.49 -1.29 -12.60
N GLN A 213 0.48 -2.61 -12.56
CA GLN A 213 -0.32 -3.38 -11.60
C GLN A 213 0.49 -4.56 -11.10
N ILE A 214 0.34 -4.88 -9.82
CA ILE A 214 0.83 -6.14 -9.29
C ILE A 214 -0.36 -7.10 -9.20
N LEU A 215 -0.17 -8.31 -9.73
CA LEU A 215 -1.18 -9.35 -9.79
C LEU A 215 -0.58 -10.70 -9.40
N LYS A 216 -1.43 -11.65 -8.98
CA LYS A 216 -1.02 -13.05 -8.93
C LYS A 216 -0.82 -13.57 -10.35
N TYR A 217 0.24 -14.31 -10.59
CA TYR A 217 0.56 -14.86 -11.90
C TYR A 217 -0.57 -15.77 -12.41
N LYS A 218 -1.07 -16.67 -11.56
CA LYS A 218 -2.23 -17.52 -11.87
C LYS A 218 -3.43 -16.73 -12.39
N LYS A 219 -3.77 -15.62 -11.73
CA LYS A 219 -4.88 -14.75 -12.15
C LYS A 219 -4.63 -14.13 -13.54
N LEU A 220 -3.38 -13.82 -13.86
CA LEU A 220 -3.03 -13.29 -15.17
C LEU A 220 -3.18 -14.37 -16.26
N CYS A 221 -2.79 -15.62 -15.96
CA CYS A 221 -3.04 -16.76 -16.85
C CYS A 221 -4.53 -17.02 -17.06
N ASP A 222 -5.33 -16.99 -15.99
CA ASP A 222 -6.78 -17.14 -16.06
C ASP A 222 -7.39 -16.08 -17.00
N LEU A 223 -6.96 -14.82 -16.89
CA LEU A 223 -7.40 -13.75 -17.78
C LEU A 223 -7.01 -13.96 -19.25
N SER A 224 -5.83 -14.55 -19.51
CA SER A 224 -5.41 -14.90 -20.86
C SER A 224 -6.25 -16.03 -21.45
N ASN A 225 -6.59 -17.03 -20.63
CA ASN A 225 -7.45 -18.15 -21.02
C ASN A 225 -8.89 -17.70 -21.32
N ASP A 226 -9.37 -16.67 -20.62
CA ASP A 226 -10.68 -16.03 -20.87
C ASP A 226 -10.70 -15.17 -22.16
N GLY A 227 -9.64 -15.21 -22.98
CA GLY A 227 -9.56 -14.50 -24.25
C GLY A 227 -9.10 -13.04 -24.17
N ARG A 228 -8.57 -12.58 -23.02
CA ARG A 228 -7.93 -11.26 -22.96
C ARG A 228 -6.51 -11.32 -23.49
N LEU A 229 -6.16 -10.36 -24.34
CA LEU A 229 -4.81 -10.23 -24.88
C LEU A 229 -3.87 -9.74 -23.77
N VAL A 230 -3.03 -10.64 -23.25
CA VAL A 230 -1.98 -10.35 -22.27
C VAL A 230 -0.63 -10.44 -22.95
N ASP A 231 0.11 -9.33 -22.98
CA ASP A 231 1.48 -9.30 -23.47
C ASP A 231 2.47 -9.68 -22.35
N TYR A 232 2.91 -10.94 -22.37
CA TYR A 232 3.86 -11.49 -21.39
C TYR A 232 5.28 -10.91 -21.49
N ASN A 233 5.60 -10.15 -22.54
CA ASN A 233 6.86 -9.40 -22.61
C ASN A 233 6.89 -8.20 -21.64
N ASN A 234 5.70 -7.73 -21.25
CA ASN A 234 5.53 -6.63 -20.31
C ASN A 234 5.08 -7.10 -18.92
N VAL A 235 5.37 -8.37 -18.60
CA VAL A 235 5.09 -9.01 -17.31
C VAL A 235 6.41 -9.42 -16.68
N TYR A 236 6.66 -8.99 -15.45
CA TYR A 236 7.94 -9.20 -14.76
C TYR A 236 7.73 -9.92 -13.42
N PRO A 237 8.40 -11.06 -13.16
CA PRO A 237 8.28 -11.78 -11.89
C PRO A 237 8.75 -10.97 -10.69
N ILE A 238 7.97 -10.99 -9.61
CA ILE A 238 8.40 -10.53 -8.30
C ILE A 238 9.11 -11.70 -7.61
N VAL A 239 10.37 -11.49 -7.26
CA VAL A 239 11.23 -12.51 -6.65
C VAL A 239 10.84 -12.67 -5.18
N GLN A 240 10.07 -13.73 -4.92
CA GLN A 240 9.78 -14.25 -3.59
C GLN A 240 10.75 -15.38 -3.24
N ASN A 241 10.70 -15.89 -2.01
CA ASN A 241 11.64 -16.90 -1.51
C ASN A 241 11.78 -18.12 -2.44
N SER A 242 10.68 -18.67 -2.96
CA SER A 242 10.72 -19.82 -3.88
C SER A 242 11.49 -19.53 -5.17
N LEU A 243 11.23 -18.38 -5.79
CA LEU A 243 11.90 -17.95 -6.99
C LEU A 243 13.34 -17.50 -6.71
N ALA A 244 13.59 -16.90 -5.55
CA ALA A 244 14.94 -16.54 -5.10
C ALA A 244 15.83 -17.77 -4.95
N SER A 245 15.32 -18.82 -4.28
CA SER A 245 16.03 -20.09 -4.12
C SER A 245 16.30 -20.76 -5.47
N TYR A 246 15.31 -20.77 -6.37
CA TYR A 246 15.48 -21.29 -7.73
C TYR A 246 16.58 -20.54 -8.51
N LEU A 247 16.65 -19.23 -8.36
CA LEU A 247 17.64 -18.38 -9.03
C LEU A 247 19.01 -18.31 -8.32
N GLY A 248 19.18 -19.01 -7.18
CA GLY A 248 20.39 -18.90 -6.37
C GLY A 248 20.62 -17.52 -5.75
N LEU A 249 19.56 -16.72 -5.57
CA LEU A 249 19.60 -15.36 -5.02
C LEU A 249 19.45 -15.32 -3.48
N SER A 250 19.81 -16.42 -2.78
CA SER A 250 19.56 -16.57 -1.34
C SER A 250 20.25 -15.48 -0.51
N ASP A 251 19.42 -14.71 0.18
CA ASP A 251 19.61 -13.67 1.19
C ASP A 251 21.04 -13.30 1.65
N GLU A 252 21.75 -12.53 0.82
CA GLU A 252 22.89 -11.70 1.27
C GLU A 252 22.48 -10.51 2.17
N GLN A 253 21.20 -10.37 2.53
CA GLN A 253 20.70 -9.23 3.32
C GLN A 253 20.52 -9.52 4.82
N GLU A 254 20.69 -10.77 5.24
CA GLU A 254 20.83 -11.07 6.65
C GLU A 254 22.34 -11.06 6.98
N GLU A 255 22.86 -9.86 7.27
CA GLU A 255 24.07 -9.71 8.11
C GLU A 255 23.76 -10.27 9.51
N GLU A 256 23.47 -11.56 9.62
CA GLU A 256 23.65 -12.30 10.86
C GLU A 256 25.16 -12.43 11.02
N HIS A 257 25.77 -11.45 11.68
CA HIS A 257 27.14 -11.61 12.15
C HIS A 257 27.16 -12.90 13.00
N PRO A 258 27.94 -13.92 12.62
CA PRO A 258 27.88 -15.23 13.28
C PRO A 258 28.28 -15.21 14.76
N ASN A 259 28.81 -14.08 15.26
CA ASN A 259 29.42 -13.97 16.58
C ASN A 259 28.87 -12.87 17.50
N THR A 260 27.71 -12.25 17.22
CA THR A 260 27.11 -11.30 18.17
C THR A 260 25.66 -11.66 18.52
N ARG A 261 25.44 -12.08 19.78
CA ARG A 261 24.09 -12.26 20.38
C ARG A 261 23.27 -10.96 20.44
N ILE A 262 23.79 -9.85 19.94
CA ILE A 262 23.14 -8.54 19.96
C ILE A 262 22.53 -8.29 18.58
N LYS A 263 21.25 -8.64 18.42
CA LYS A 263 20.47 -8.22 17.24
C LYS A 263 20.37 -6.70 17.25
N LYS A 264 21.13 -6.01 16.39
CA LYS A 264 20.99 -4.56 16.19
C LYS A 264 19.52 -4.24 15.83
N ASN A 265 18.97 -3.17 16.41
CA ASN A 265 17.61 -2.74 16.13
C ASN A 265 17.46 -2.38 14.64
N ARG A 266 16.77 -3.22 13.87
CA ARG A 266 16.57 -3.03 12.41
C ARG A 266 15.89 -1.70 12.07
N TYR A 267 15.12 -1.14 13.01
CA TYR A 267 14.42 0.11 12.82
C TYR A 267 15.36 1.29 12.53
N THR A 268 16.60 1.26 13.03
CA THR A 268 17.60 2.32 12.77
C THR A 268 17.93 2.46 11.28
N LYS A 269 17.87 1.37 10.50
CA LYS A 269 18.02 1.40 9.04
C LYS A 269 16.76 1.90 8.33
N TYR A 270 15.58 1.71 8.94
CA TYR A 270 14.29 2.03 8.31
C TYR A 270 13.86 3.47 8.55
N ILE A 271 14.21 4.04 9.71
CA ILE A 271 13.79 5.39 10.08
C ILE A 271 14.30 6.45 9.09
N SER A 272 15.53 6.33 8.59
CA SER A 272 16.08 7.25 7.58
C SER A 272 15.25 7.24 6.30
N LYS A 273 14.92 6.05 5.80
CA LYS A 273 14.07 5.87 4.60
C LYS A 273 12.65 6.41 4.83
N ILE A 274 12.08 6.21 6.01
CA ILE A 274 10.76 6.70 6.38
C ILE A 274 10.75 8.23 6.41
N ILE A 275 11.77 8.86 7.01
CA ILE A 275 11.91 10.32 7.07
C ILE A 275 12.10 10.89 5.66
N GLU A 276 12.96 10.29 4.83
CA GLU A 276 13.17 10.70 3.45
C GLU A 276 11.87 10.62 2.64
N PHE A 277 11.15 9.50 2.74
CA PHE A 277 9.86 9.31 2.07
C PHE A 277 8.85 10.39 2.51
N LYS A 278 8.71 10.61 3.82
CA LYS A 278 7.82 11.64 4.37
C LYS A 278 8.16 13.02 3.79
N ASN A 279 9.42 13.42 3.88
CA ASN A 279 9.84 14.76 3.45
C ASN A 279 9.66 14.95 1.94
N ARG A 280 9.92 13.91 1.15
CA ARG A 280 9.81 13.96 -0.31
C ARG A 280 8.38 13.95 -0.83
N PHE A 281 7.47 13.19 -0.20
CA PHE A 281 6.15 12.92 -0.78
C PHE A 281 4.96 13.38 0.06
N ILE A 282 5.11 13.45 1.39
CA ILE A 282 4.00 13.65 2.35
C ILE A 282 3.98 15.07 2.91
N SER A 283 5.16 15.63 3.22
CA SER A 283 5.28 17.02 3.69
C SER A 283 5.17 18.06 2.56
N THR A 284 4.79 17.66 1.35
CA THR A 284 4.62 18.56 0.20
C THR A 284 3.26 19.27 0.25
N GLU A 285 3.22 20.51 -0.24
CA GLU A 285 1.98 21.29 -0.33
C GLU A 285 0.92 20.58 -1.20
N GLU A 286 1.35 19.87 -2.24
CA GLU A 286 0.44 19.09 -3.09
C GLU A 286 -0.25 17.96 -2.35
N PHE A 287 0.49 17.21 -1.52
CA PHE A 287 -0.09 16.15 -0.71
C PHE A 287 -0.97 16.73 0.40
N LYS A 288 -0.53 17.82 1.04
CA LYS A 288 -1.28 18.50 2.10
C LYS A 288 -2.63 19.05 1.65
N LYS A 289 -2.78 19.39 0.36
CA LYS A 289 -4.09 19.73 -0.25
C LYS A 289 -5.08 18.56 -0.24
N ILE A 290 -4.59 17.33 -0.27
CA ILE A 290 -5.42 16.12 -0.21
C ILE A 290 -5.69 15.74 1.25
N ILE A 291 -4.62 15.67 2.05
CA ILE A 291 -4.68 15.33 3.48
C ILE A 291 -3.78 16.30 4.26
N PRO A 292 -4.33 17.22 5.05
CA PRO A 292 -3.56 18.28 5.73
C PRO A 292 -2.83 17.73 6.97
N VAL A 293 -1.81 16.90 6.72
CA VAL A 293 -0.96 16.28 7.74
C VAL A 293 -0.03 17.28 8.39
N VAL A 294 0.24 17.08 9.68
CA VAL A 294 1.30 17.78 10.41
C VAL A 294 2.69 17.36 9.93
N ASP A 295 3.69 18.21 10.14
CA ASP A 295 5.07 17.95 9.69
C ASP A 295 5.90 17.10 10.66
N HIS A 296 5.42 16.88 11.87
CA HIS A 296 6.17 16.12 12.87
C HIS A 296 5.47 14.80 13.17
N PHE A 297 6.28 13.76 13.36
CA PHE A 297 5.77 12.49 13.88
C PHE A 297 5.20 12.68 15.29
N THR A 298 4.21 11.87 15.64
CA THR A 298 3.50 12.00 16.91
C THR A 298 4.45 11.66 18.06
N PRO A 299 4.76 12.62 18.96
CA PRO A 299 5.65 12.35 20.08
C PRO A 299 4.95 11.45 21.10
N VAL A 300 5.73 10.60 21.77
CA VAL A 300 5.25 9.71 22.83
C VAL A 300 6.00 10.02 24.12
N GLN A 301 5.25 10.14 25.20
CA GLN A 301 5.82 10.14 26.53
C GLN A 301 5.80 8.72 27.08
N ALA A 302 6.95 8.20 27.51
CA ALA A 302 7.00 6.92 28.20
C ALA A 302 6.21 7.02 29.51
N GLY A 303 5.18 6.20 29.66
CA GLY A 303 4.44 6.10 30.91
C GLY A 303 5.35 5.58 32.01
N LYS A 304 5.47 6.31 33.12
CA LYS A 304 6.19 5.86 34.31
C LYS A 304 5.22 5.22 35.30
N THR A 305 5.62 4.10 35.90
CA THR A 305 4.94 3.52 37.07
C THR A 305 5.69 3.95 38.33
N ASN A 306 4.98 4.30 39.40
CA ASN A 306 5.64 4.52 40.70
C ASN A 306 6.04 3.16 41.30
N GLU A 307 7.19 3.10 41.98
CA GLU A 307 7.71 1.85 42.59
C GLU A 307 6.69 1.18 43.53
N GLU A 308 5.89 1.98 44.24
CA GLU A 308 4.87 1.51 45.17
C GLU A 308 3.57 1.05 44.51
N SER A 309 3.35 1.37 43.22
CA SER A 309 2.09 1.11 42.55
C SER A 309 2.31 0.32 41.27
N LYS A 310 1.94 -0.97 41.29
CA LYS A 310 1.78 -1.81 40.08
C LYS A 310 0.69 -1.31 39.12
N ARG A 311 0.17 -0.09 39.31
CA ARG A 311 -0.83 0.52 38.44
C ARG A 311 -0.13 1.32 37.35
N LEU A 312 -0.31 0.89 36.10
CA LEU A 312 -0.01 1.71 34.93
C LEU A 312 -0.79 3.03 35.01
N VAL A 313 -0.25 4.09 34.39
CA VAL A 313 -0.84 5.44 34.37
C VAL A 313 -2.35 5.43 33.98
N PHE A 314 -2.78 4.43 33.21
CA PHE A 314 -4.16 4.16 32.81
C PHE A 314 -5.15 3.89 33.95
N GLY A 315 -4.67 3.69 35.18
CA GLY A 315 -5.49 3.45 36.37
C GLY A 315 -5.79 4.70 37.21
N LYS A 316 -5.29 5.88 36.84
CA LYS A 316 -5.62 7.13 37.54
C LYS A 316 -7.01 7.60 37.10
N LYS A 317 -8.00 7.57 37.99
CA LYS A 317 -9.22 8.36 37.82
C LYS A 317 -8.79 9.83 37.73
N PRO A 318 -9.39 10.65 36.84
CA PRO A 318 -9.15 12.08 36.88
C PRO A 318 -9.55 12.55 38.28
N ASN A 319 -8.61 13.14 39.01
CA ASN A 319 -8.94 13.80 40.27
C ASN A 319 -9.86 14.97 39.89
N SER A 320 -11.15 14.79 40.14
CA SER A 320 -12.06 15.89 40.42
C SER A 320 -11.51 16.58 41.67
N ASN A 321 -10.65 17.57 41.46
CA ASN A 321 -10.33 18.70 42.34
C ASN A 321 -8.96 19.24 41.94
N GLU A 322 -8.95 20.29 41.13
CA GLU A 322 -8.18 21.48 41.45
C GLU A 322 -8.87 22.68 40.81
N ASN A 323 -9.26 23.60 41.69
CA ASN A 323 -9.94 24.85 41.40
C ASN A 323 -8.94 25.87 40.85
N LEU A 324 -9.45 26.74 39.98
CA LEU A 324 -8.92 28.03 39.47
C LEU A 324 -7.84 27.98 38.39
#